data_AF-A0AA37GQX2-F1
#
_entry.id   AF-A0AA37GQX2-F1
#
_cell.length_a   1.000
_cell.length_b   1.000
_cell.length_c   1.000
_cell.angle_alpha   90.00
_cell.angle_beta   90.00
_cell.angle_gamma   90.00
#
_symmetry.space_group_name_H-M   'P 1'
#
loop_
_entity.id
_entity.type
_entity.pdbx_description
1 polymer ?
#
loop_
_entity_poly.entity_id
_entity_poly.type
_entity_poly.pdbx_seq_one_letter_code
_entity_poly.pdbx_strand_id
1 'polypeptide(L)'
;MTPCRRLLDRLSPTYRHHTSRPHFIFSLPPPISHHPTPSHPIPSHPTASRIQNGPPPLPTHLSKLLSLAPPQSAHPPSTLTGPLTSHTGLAYLFLAVSADHPRLQVHSYPAIHWARAYISNIPAPSAPLVPFRGGGGGDGTTRSTEDHPVVLGLLSDALASPAVRACITQDLAHVRFFLSLLAPVMDHILAAPAGTTASPALEPGTPPPLPTCLLHGLAGTLYLLRLIRHWVPSSAPLVSRAIVHVSEYLLSPSTPWTCPSRSPPHRTPPPPLSERPSPADRHGAAHGDLGTITQLVLTAVPRPPPLRPAGPPAPQRRLAFPGPPRHPAPSDGHGADRTRRPPPAPHAEAASGGVGFASGPQGLVISLLSLRPFFPALRGRVDDAIARAREFLWARAREPAPASEANLFYGVLGTALAFPKGPQRTHLLSLASPSPPERQPSPQSAAGATPAAGAAAPGSLMTSASPGSAWAHSVSEREMPRMVFYNDV
;
A
#
# COMPACT_ATOMS: atom_id res chain seq x y z
N MET A 1 -9.43 -1.92 -22.52
CA MET A 1 -8.12 -2.61 -22.66
C MET A 1 -6.92 -1.67 -22.84
N THR A 2 -7.12 -0.39 -23.17
CA THR A 2 -6.05 0.57 -23.50
C THR A 2 -5.13 1.00 -22.33
N PRO A 3 -5.60 1.14 -21.07
CA PRO A 3 -4.73 1.53 -19.95
C PRO A 3 -3.76 0.41 -19.49
N CYS A 4 -4.23 -0.84 -19.43
CA CYS A 4 -3.41 -1.98 -18.97
C CYS A 4 -2.29 -2.34 -19.95
N ARG A 5 -2.53 -2.28 -21.27
CA ARG A 5 -1.48 -2.52 -22.28
C ARG A 5 -0.30 -1.54 -22.15
N ARG A 6 -0.57 -0.29 -21.77
CA ARG A 6 0.45 0.77 -21.54
C ARG A 6 1.29 0.57 -20.27
N LEU A 7 0.70 0.01 -19.20
CA LEU A 7 1.44 -0.41 -17.99
C LEU A 7 2.53 -1.45 -18.35
N LEU A 8 2.27 -2.26 -19.37
CA LEU A 8 3.04 -3.47 -19.66
C LEU A 8 4.10 -3.28 -20.73
N ASP A 9 3.88 -2.43 -21.73
CA ASP A 9 4.92 -2.14 -22.74
C ASP A 9 6.19 -1.53 -22.11
N ARG A 10 6.12 -1.09 -20.85
CA ARG A 10 7.22 -0.42 -20.13
C ARG A 10 7.77 -1.20 -18.93
N LEU A 11 7.16 -2.33 -18.57
CA LEU A 11 7.77 -3.36 -17.72
C LEU A 11 8.73 -4.28 -18.51
N SER A 12 8.96 -4.00 -19.79
CA SER A 12 9.90 -4.70 -20.66
C SER A 12 11.19 -3.88 -20.78
N PRO A 13 12.36 -4.34 -20.32
CA PRO A 13 13.60 -3.83 -20.85
C PRO A 13 13.66 -4.27 -22.32
N THR A 14 13.77 -3.33 -23.26
CA THR A 14 14.19 -3.65 -24.62
C THR A 14 15.61 -4.24 -24.54
N TYR A 15 15.70 -5.57 -24.46
CA TYR A 15 16.92 -6.30 -24.73
C TYR A 15 17.00 -6.42 -26.25
N ARG A 16 17.71 -5.49 -26.90
CA ARG A 16 18.20 -5.74 -28.26
C ARG A 16 19.21 -6.87 -28.16
N HIS A 17 18.95 -7.96 -28.88
CA HIS A 17 19.95 -8.97 -29.17
C HIS A 17 21.17 -8.29 -29.81
N HIS A 18 22.26 -8.17 -29.06
CA HIS A 18 23.59 -8.30 -29.66
C HIS A 18 24.06 -9.72 -29.38
N THR A 19 23.99 -10.53 -30.43
CA THR A 19 24.64 -11.83 -30.51
C THR A 19 26.14 -11.63 -30.52
N SER A 20 26.80 -11.88 -29.41
CA SER A 20 28.20 -12.29 -29.37
C SER A 20 28.31 -13.43 -28.36
N ARG A 21 28.40 -14.65 -28.88
CA ARG A 21 28.73 -15.86 -28.10
C ARG A 21 30.16 -15.75 -27.59
N PRO A 22 30.43 -16.18 -26.35
CA PRO A 22 31.64 -16.91 -26.04
C PRO A 22 31.31 -18.38 -25.78
N HIS A 23 32.08 -19.25 -26.43
CA HIS A 23 32.10 -20.68 -26.16
C HIS A 23 32.61 -20.92 -24.73
N PHE A 24 31.81 -21.59 -23.90
CA PHE A 24 32.30 -22.24 -22.69
C PHE A 24 32.06 -23.74 -22.82
N ILE A 25 33.17 -24.47 -22.90
CA ILE A 25 33.26 -25.93 -22.87
C ILE A 25 33.14 -26.34 -21.39
N PHE A 26 32.09 -27.07 -21.05
CA PHE A 26 31.99 -27.75 -19.75
C PHE A 26 32.63 -29.14 -19.88
N SER A 27 33.78 -29.34 -19.22
CA SER A 27 34.31 -30.68 -18.92
C SER A 27 33.69 -31.16 -17.62
N LEU A 28 32.99 -32.30 -17.68
CA LEU A 28 32.49 -33.05 -16.53
C LEU A 28 33.64 -33.79 -15.84
N PRO A 29 33.72 -33.81 -14.49
CA PRO A 29 34.60 -34.72 -13.78
C PRO A 29 34.00 -36.14 -13.70
N PRO A 30 34.85 -37.20 -13.65
CA PRO A 30 34.41 -38.59 -13.67
C PRO A 30 33.85 -39.07 -12.32
N PRO A 31 33.11 -40.20 -12.31
CA PRO A 31 32.43 -40.71 -11.12
C PRO A 31 33.42 -41.38 -10.16
N ILE A 32 33.25 -41.13 -8.86
CA ILE A 32 34.02 -41.79 -7.79
C ILE A 32 33.21 -42.99 -7.27
N SER A 33 33.83 -44.17 -7.33
CA SER A 33 33.32 -45.45 -6.83
C SER A 33 33.25 -45.53 -5.31
N HIS A 34 32.24 -46.26 -4.84
CA HIS A 34 32.03 -46.67 -3.46
C HIS A 34 33.06 -47.72 -2.99
N HIS A 35 33.56 -47.55 -1.76
CA HIS A 35 34.01 -48.67 -0.92
C HIS A 35 33.57 -48.44 0.54
N PRO A 36 33.13 -49.49 1.28
CA PRO A 36 32.68 -49.38 2.66
C PRO A 36 33.79 -49.78 3.65
N THR A 37 33.76 -49.22 4.88
CA THR A 37 34.24 -49.76 6.19
C THR A 37 34.46 -48.60 7.18
N PRO A 38 34.63 -48.83 8.50
CA PRO A 38 33.80 -49.59 9.44
C PRO A 38 33.32 -48.72 10.63
N SER A 39 32.37 -49.26 11.39
CA SER A 39 31.72 -48.69 12.57
C SER A 39 32.63 -48.53 13.80
N HIS A 40 32.62 -47.36 14.43
CA HIS A 40 33.05 -47.12 15.82
C HIS A 40 32.21 -45.99 16.48
N PRO A 41 32.15 -45.93 17.82
CA PRO A 41 30.93 -45.65 18.57
C PRO A 41 30.60 -44.16 18.74
N ILE A 42 29.31 -43.87 18.79
CA ILE A 42 28.73 -42.54 19.01
C ILE A 42 28.92 -42.15 20.50
N PRO A 43 29.60 -41.05 20.83
CA PRO A 43 29.53 -40.46 22.15
C PRO A 43 28.19 -39.73 22.30
N SER A 44 27.49 -40.05 23.39
CA SER A 44 26.24 -39.42 23.83
C SER A 44 26.41 -37.90 23.98
N HIS A 45 25.82 -37.13 23.08
CA HIS A 45 25.67 -35.69 23.23
C HIS A 45 24.43 -35.35 24.07
N PRO A 46 24.52 -34.29 24.91
CA PRO A 46 23.48 -33.90 25.84
C PRO A 46 22.26 -33.33 25.12
N THR A 47 21.10 -33.64 25.68
CA THR A 47 19.76 -33.23 25.27
C THR A 47 19.69 -31.72 25.03
N ALA A 48 19.65 -31.32 23.75
CA ALA A 48 19.32 -29.96 23.37
C ALA A 48 17.86 -29.69 23.72
N SER A 49 17.63 -28.87 24.76
CA SER A 49 16.35 -28.21 25.00
C SER A 49 16.05 -27.31 23.80
N ARG A 50 15.30 -27.87 22.85
CA ARG A 50 14.74 -27.15 21.72
C ARG A 50 13.78 -26.10 22.26
N ILE A 51 14.28 -24.88 22.47
CA ILE A 51 13.45 -23.73 22.80
C ILE A 51 12.42 -23.58 21.68
N GLN A 52 11.16 -23.92 21.98
CA GLN A 52 10.00 -23.70 21.12
C GLN A 52 9.70 -22.19 21.07
N ASN A 53 10.55 -21.40 20.44
CA ASN A 53 10.24 -19.99 20.15
C ASN A 53 9.43 -19.91 18.85
N GLY A 54 8.19 -20.43 18.90
CA GLY A 54 7.20 -20.09 17.89
C GLY A 54 6.77 -18.62 18.04
N PRO A 55 6.30 -17.96 16.97
CA PRO A 55 5.73 -16.62 17.10
C PRO A 55 4.56 -16.64 18.09
N PRO A 56 4.37 -15.56 18.88
CA PRO A 56 3.29 -15.51 19.85
C PRO A 56 1.92 -15.65 19.16
N PRO A 57 0.94 -16.29 19.83
CA PRO A 57 -0.37 -16.52 19.23
C PRO A 57 -1.11 -15.20 19.02
N LEU A 58 -1.96 -15.13 17.99
CA LEU A 58 -2.81 -13.98 17.67
C LEU A 58 -3.50 -13.32 18.89
N PRO A 59 -4.14 -14.07 19.82
CA PRO A 59 -4.73 -13.46 21.02
C PRO A 59 -3.74 -12.65 21.88
N THR A 60 -2.46 -13.01 21.91
CA THR A 60 -1.43 -12.24 22.63
C THR A 60 -1.22 -10.87 21.99
N HIS A 61 -1.13 -10.80 20.66
CA HIS A 61 -1.00 -9.52 19.95
C HIS A 61 -2.22 -8.61 20.13
N LEU A 62 -3.43 -9.19 20.10
CA LEU A 62 -4.67 -8.45 20.31
C LEU A 62 -4.82 -7.96 21.77
N SER A 63 -4.43 -8.78 22.75
CA SER A 63 -4.45 -8.37 24.17
C SER A 63 -3.44 -7.23 24.43
N LYS A 64 -2.25 -7.33 23.84
CA LYS A 64 -1.24 -6.26 23.91
C LYS A 64 -1.74 -4.97 23.24
N LEU A 65 -2.41 -5.09 22.09
CA LEU A 65 -3.01 -3.95 21.40
C LEU A 65 -4.04 -3.24 22.28
N LEU A 66 -4.96 -3.98 22.90
CA LEU A 66 -5.97 -3.41 23.80
C LEU A 66 -5.35 -2.71 25.02
N SER A 67 -4.22 -3.22 25.50
CA SER A 67 -3.47 -2.59 26.60
C SER A 67 -2.79 -1.29 26.16
N LEU A 68 -2.30 -1.21 24.91
CA LEU A 68 -1.56 -0.06 24.38
C LEU A 68 -2.47 1.05 23.82
N ALA A 69 -3.57 0.67 23.20
CA ALA A 69 -4.48 1.57 22.50
C ALA A 69 -5.93 1.15 22.74
N PRO A 70 -6.46 1.23 23.98
CA PRO A 70 -7.82 0.81 24.29
C PRO A 70 -8.86 1.66 23.53
N PRO A 71 -10.09 1.15 23.32
CA PRO A 71 -11.19 1.97 22.82
C PRO A 71 -11.36 3.26 23.66
N GLN A 72 -11.52 4.38 22.98
CA GLN A 72 -11.63 5.69 23.63
C GLN A 72 -13.10 6.09 23.79
N SER A 73 -13.41 6.87 24.83
CA SER A 73 -14.74 7.45 25.03
C SER A 73 -15.01 8.63 24.10
N ALA A 74 -13.96 9.30 23.62
CA ALA A 74 -14.03 10.43 22.70
C ALA A 74 -12.80 10.46 21.79
N HIS A 75 -12.97 11.02 20.58
CA HIS A 75 -11.90 11.18 19.61
C HIS A 75 -11.77 12.66 19.22
N PRO A 76 -10.68 13.35 19.62
CA PRO A 76 -10.44 14.69 19.12
C PRO A 76 -10.16 14.64 17.61
N PRO A 77 -10.56 15.67 16.83
CA PRO A 77 -10.38 15.69 15.38
C PRO A 77 -8.95 15.40 14.91
N SER A 78 -7.93 15.79 15.69
CA SER A 78 -6.51 15.55 15.41
C SER A 78 -6.12 14.06 15.38
N THR A 79 -6.91 13.18 15.99
CA THR A 79 -6.66 11.72 16.00
C THR A 79 -7.30 10.99 14.83
N LEU A 80 -8.16 11.67 14.07
CA LEU A 80 -8.93 11.11 12.95
C LEU A 80 -8.16 11.30 11.63
N THR A 81 -7.13 10.48 11.45
CA THR A 81 -6.16 10.58 10.34
C THR A 81 -6.32 9.49 9.26
N GLY A 82 -7.47 8.82 9.25
CA GLY A 82 -7.78 7.67 8.39
C GLY A 82 -7.47 6.33 9.07
N PRO A 83 -8.00 5.21 8.56
CA PRO A 83 -7.95 3.93 9.23
C PRO A 83 -6.56 3.27 9.16
N LEU A 84 -5.59 3.87 8.47
CA LEU A 84 -4.21 3.38 8.52
C LEU A 84 -3.56 3.66 9.87
N THR A 85 -3.97 4.76 10.52
CA THR A 85 -3.34 5.32 11.73
C THR A 85 -4.31 5.55 12.87
N SER A 86 -5.63 5.59 12.61
CA SER A 86 -6.66 5.87 13.62
C SER A 86 -7.36 4.61 14.15
N HIS A 87 -8.25 4.83 15.14
CA HIS A 87 -9.07 3.77 15.75
C HIS A 87 -10.09 3.15 14.78
N THR A 88 -10.41 3.82 13.67
CA THR A 88 -11.19 3.23 12.58
C THR A 88 -10.48 2.00 12.00
N GLY A 89 -9.14 2.06 11.93
CA GLY A 89 -8.29 0.94 11.54
C GLY A 89 -8.45 -0.26 12.47
N LEU A 90 -8.37 0.01 13.77
CA LEU A 90 -8.49 -1.01 14.81
C LEU A 90 -9.89 -1.64 14.83
N ALA A 91 -10.94 -0.83 14.65
CA ALA A 91 -12.30 -1.33 14.51
C ALA A 91 -12.41 -2.34 13.36
N TYR A 92 -11.81 -2.03 12.21
CA TYR A 92 -11.79 -2.91 11.06
C TYR A 92 -10.94 -4.17 11.27
N LEU A 93 -9.76 -4.05 11.91
CA LEU A 93 -8.93 -5.20 12.29
C LEU A 93 -9.76 -6.21 13.09
N PHE A 94 -10.46 -5.76 14.13
CA PHE A 94 -11.29 -6.63 14.95
C PHE A 94 -12.49 -7.22 14.19
N LEU A 95 -13.09 -6.48 13.26
CA LEU A 95 -14.12 -7.00 12.37
C LEU A 95 -13.58 -8.16 11.53
N ALA A 96 -12.47 -7.96 10.83
CA ALA A 96 -11.86 -8.97 9.98
C ALA A 96 -11.43 -10.21 10.78
N VAL A 97 -10.77 -10.01 11.93
CA VAL A 97 -10.40 -11.10 12.84
C VAL A 97 -11.63 -11.88 13.33
N SER A 98 -12.75 -11.20 13.60
CA SER A 98 -13.97 -11.87 14.07
C SER A 98 -14.58 -12.80 13.01
N ALA A 99 -14.43 -12.46 11.72
CA ALA A 99 -14.92 -13.31 10.64
C ALA A 99 -13.99 -14.51 10.39
N ASP A 100 -12.67 -14.30 10.42
CA ASP A 100 -11.69 -15.35 10.19
C ASP A 100 -11.54 -16.29 11.39
N HIS A 101 -11.77 -15.78 12.61
CA HIS A 101 -11.60 -16.50 13.86
C HIS A 101 -12.82 -16.31 14.78
N PRO A 102 -14.00 -16.84 14.42
CA PRO A 102 -15.27 -16.57 15.14
C PRO A 102 -15.30 -17.08 16.58
N ARG A 103 -14.43 -18.03 16.93
CA ARG A 103 -14.29 -18.57 18.30
C ARG A 103 -13.22 -17.86 19.13
N LEU A 104 -12.42 -16.98 18.52
CA LEU A 104 -11.37 -16.26 19.22
C LEU A 104 -11.98 -15.26 20.21
N GLN A 105 -11.52 -15.34 21.45
CA GLN A 105 -11.85 -14.38 22.49
C GLN A 105 -10.60 -13.60 22.90
N VAL A 106 -10.79 -12.30 23.17
CA VAL A 106 -9.75 -11.41 23.69
C VAL A 106 -10.32 -10.75 24.93
N HIS A 107 -9.68 -10.96 26.07
CA HIS A 107 -10.22 -10.62 27.41
C HIS A 107 -11.66 -11.14 27.61
N SER A 108 -11.93 -12.39 27.24
CA SER A 108 -13.23 -13.08 27.37
C SER A 108 -14.37 -12.52 26.51
N TYR A 109 -14.09 -11.57 25.62
CA TYR A 109 -15.06 -11.06 24.65
C TYR A 109 -14.73 -11.54 23.24
N PRO A 110 -15.74 -11.84 22.39
CA PRO A 110 -15.50 -12.15 20.98
C PRO A 110 -14.92 -10.93 20.27
N ALA A 111 -14.08 -11.12 19.24
CA ALA A 111 -13.43 -10.01 18.53
C ALA A 111 -14.40 -8.93 18.01
N ILE A 112 -15.63 -9.32 17.59
CA ILE A 112 -16.66 -8.37 17.14
C ILE A 112 -17.11 -7.37 18.23
N HIS A 113 -17.00 -7.74 19.51
CA HIS A 113 -17.27 -6.82 20.62
C HIS A 113 -16.31 -5.63 20.57
N TRP A 114 -15.02 -5.89 20.38
CA TRP A 114 -13.99 -4.87 20.30
C TRP A 114 -14.14 -4.01 19.04
N ALA A 115 -14.49 -4.59 17.90
CA ALA A 115 -14.80 -3.83 16.68
C ALA A 115 -15.88 -2.76 16.95
N ARG A 116 -16.97 -3.16 17.63
CA ARG A 116 -18.04 -2.24 18.04
C ARG A 116 -17.55 -1.20 19.04
N ALA A 117 -16.76 -1.57 20.04
CA ALA A 117 -16.21 -0.64 21.02
C ALA A 117 -15.36 0.46 20.36
N TYR A 118 -14.45 0.09 19.43
CA TYR A 118 -13.58 1.05 18.74
C TYR A 118 -14.35 2.02 17.84
N ILE A 119 -15.41 1.58 17.16
CA ILE A 119 -16.16 2.45 16.25
C ILE A 119 -17.20 3.31 16.97
N SER A 120 -17.70 2.91 18.15
CA SER A 120 -18.88 3.51 18.79
C SER A 120 -18.74 5.02 19.01
N ASN A 121 -17.57 5.47 19.47
CA ASN A 121 -17.35 6.87 19.85
C ASN A 121 -16.66 7.73 18.77
N ILE A 122 -16.37 7.16 17.60
CA ILE A 122 -15.82 7.93 16.48
C ILE A 122 -16.94 8.82 15.91
N PRO A 123 -16.82 10.16 15.96
CA PRO A 123 -17.89 11.04 15.55
C PRO A 123 -18.20 10.86 14.07
N ALA A 124 -19.50 10.83 13.73
CA ALA A 124 -19.93 10.91 12.35
C ALA A 124 -19.69 12.35 11.83
N PRO A 125 -19.27 12.52 10.56
CA PRO A 125 -19.19 13.84 9.96
C PRO A 125 -20.57 14.51 9.98
N SER A 126 -20.61 15.79 10.36
CA SER A 126 -21.85 16.57 10.41
C SER A 126 -22.28 17.11 9.03
N ALA A 127 -21.38 17.08 8.04
CA ALA A 127 -21.62 17.63 6.70
C ALA A 127 -21.07 16.71 5.59
N PRO A 128 -21.68 16.73 4.39
CA PRO A 128 -21.14 16.06 3.21
C PRO A 128 -19.74 16.54 2.82
N LEU A 129 -19.00 15.69 2.10
CA LEU A 129 -17.66 16.02 1.62
C LEU A 129 -17.75 16.95 0.41
N VAL A 130 -17.31 18.19 0.58
CA VAL A 130 -17.24 19.17 -0.52
C VAL A 130 -15.87 19.02 -1.21
N PRO A 131 -15.78 18.62 -2.49
CA PRO A 131 -14.50 18.31 -3.15
C PRO A 131 -13.42 19.39 -3.07
N PHE A 132 -13.86 20.65 -3.14
CA PHE A 132 -13.01 21.84 -3.05
C PHE A 132 -13.61 22.74 -1.98
N ARG A 133 -12.89 22.90 -0.87
CA ARG A 133 -13.33 23.80 0.20
C ARG A 133 -12.97 25.21 -0.25
N GLY A 134 -13.93 25.91 -0.87
CA GLY A 134 -13.72 27.31 -1.23
C GLY A 134 -13.35 28.10 0.02
N GLY A 135 -12.16 28.72 0.01
CA GLY A 135 -11.74 29.63 1.07
C GLY A 135 -12.77 30.77 1.21
N GLY A 136 -13.66 30.67 2.20
CA GLY A 136 -14.72 31.64 2.40
C GLY A 136 -15.12 31.75 3.86
N GLY A 137 -14.81 32.90 4.47
CA GLY A 137 -15.45 33.39 5.69
C GLY A 137 -14.54 33.55 6.92
N GLY A 138 -13.37 34.18 6.78
CA GLY A 138 -12.56 34.61 7.93
C GLY A 138 -11.74 35.83 7.56
N ASP A 139 -12.02 36.93 8.25
CA ASP A 139 -11.47 38.28 8.21
C ASP A 139 -10.25 38.58 7.31
N GLY A 140 -10.35 39.69 6.57
CA GLY A 140 -9.58 40.02 5.37
C GLY A 140 -8.09 40.34 5.50
N THR A 141 -7.30 39.60 6.29
CA THR A 141 -5.87 39.92 6.49
C THR A 141 -4.86 38.79 6.24
N THR A 142 -5.26 37.54 6.01
CA THR A 142 -4.32 36.49 5.55
C THR A 142 -4.95 35.53 4.56
N ARG A 143 -4.83 35.83 3.27
CA ARG A 143 -5.26 34.98 2.15
C ARG A 143 -4.27 33.82 2.00
N SER A 144 -4.45 32.73 2.75
CA SER A 144 -3.80 31.45 2.40
C SER A 144 -4.52 30.88 1.18
N THR A 145 -3.91 31.04 0.01
CA THR A 145 -4.48 30.81 -1.33
C THR A 145 -4.40 29.37 -1.83
N GLU A 146 -4.28 28.37 -0.97
CA GLU A 146 -4.23 26.97 -1.43
C GLU A 146 -5.53 26.24 -1.09
N ASP A 147 -6.46 26.23 -2.04
CA ASP A 147 -7.60 25.30 -2.07
C ASP A 147 -7.06 23.87 -2.15
N HIS A 148 -6.78 23.26 -0.99
CA HIS A 148 -6.36 21.86 -0.96
C HIS A 148 -7.56 20.95 -1.26
N PRO A 149 -7.42 19.99 -2.19
CA PRO A 149 -8.49 19.05 -2.47
C PRO A 149 -8.80 18.24 -1.21
N VAL A 150 -10.09 17.96 -0.98
CA VAL A 150 -10.51 17.11 0.13
C VAL A 150 -9.90 15.72 -0.02
N VAL A 151 -9.50 15.12 1.11
CA VAL A 151 -9.04 13.74 1.15
C VAL A 151 -10.25 12.82 0.95
N LEU A 152 -10.27 12.10 -0.16
CA LEU A 152 -11.34 11.16 -0.57
C LEU A 152 -10.92 9.69 -0.46
N GLY A 153 -9.65 9.44 -0.14
CA GLY A 153 -9.08 8.11 -0.02
C GLY A 153 -9.04 7.59 1.41
N LEU A 154 -8.13 6.65 1.66
CA LEU A 154 -7.98 6.02 2.96
C LEU A 154 -7.57 7.00 4.07
N LEU A 155 -6.85 8.09 3.80
CA LEU A 155 -6.52 9.06 4.86
C LEU A 155 -7.71 9.91 5.33
N SER A 156 -8.91 9.67 4.79
CA SER A 156 -10.14 10.35 5.18
C SER A 156 -10.92 9.54 6.20
N ASP A 157 -10.75 9.82 7.50
CA ASP A 157 -11.61 9.22 8.52
C ASP A 157 -13.09 9.62 8.34
N ALA A 158 -13.33 10.82 7.83
CA ALA A 158 -14.67 11.29 7.51
C ALA A 158 -15.38 10.37 6.50
N LEU A 159 -14.65 9.71 5.62
CA LEU A 159 -15.21 8.73 4.68
C LEU A 159 -15.07 7.28 5.18
N ALA A 160 -13.91 6.93 5.74
CA ALA A 160 -13.59 5.56 6.15
C ALA A 160 -14.37 5.11 7.39
N SER A 161 -14.57 5.98 8.39
CA SER A 161 -15.31 5.63 9.61
C SER A 161 -16.76 5.27 9.34
N PRO A 162 -17.54 6.06 8.57
CA PRO A 162 -18.89 5.67 8.17
C PRO A 162 -18.94 4.36 7.38
N ALA A 163 -17.96 4.11 6.49
CA ALA A 163 -17.87 2.85 5.76
C ALA A 163 -17.64 1.65 6.68
N VAL A 164 -16.66 1.73 7.59
CA VAL A 164 -16.36 0.68 8.56
C VAL A 164 -17.52 0.48 9.53
N ARG A 165 -18.19 1.56 9.96
CA ARG A 165 -19.42 1.48 10.78
C ARG A 165 -20.53 0.72 10.05
N ALA A 166 -20.76 0.99 8.77
CA ALA A 166 -21.72 0.24 7.96
C ALA A 166 -21.35 -1.25 7.90
N CYS A 167 -20.07 -1.58 7.75
CA CYS A 167 -19.59 -2.97 7.73
C CYS A 167 -19.79 -3.69 9.07
N ILE A 168 -19.51 -3.04 10.19
CA ILE A 168 -19.65 -3.63 11.54
C ILE A 168 -21.12 -3.82 11.93
N THR A 169 -21.97 -2.86 11.58
CA THR A 169 -23.40 -2.88 11.94
C THR A 169 -24.25 -3.65 10.95
N GLN A 170 -23.77 -3.80 9.72
CA GLN A 170 -24.49 -4.38 8.58
C GLN A 170 -25.83 -3.68 8.29
N ASP A 171 -25.97 -2.42 8.70
CA ASP A 171 -27.18 -1.62 8.54
C ASP A 171 -27.12 -0.77 7.27
N LEU A 172 -28.15 -0.89 6.42
CA LEU A 172 -28.31 -0.10 5.20
C LEU A 172 -28.50 1.39 5.48
N ALA A 173 -28.96 1.79 6.67
CA ALA A 173 -29.01 3.20 7.06
C ALA A 173 -27.60 3.82 7.08
N HIS A 174 -26.61 3.12 7.63
CA HIS A 174 -25.21 3.57 7.62
C HIS A 174 -24.61 3.57 6.21
N VAL A 175 -25.01 2.64 5.34
CA VAL A 175 -24.63 2.66 3.91
C VAL A 175 -25.18 3.91 3.21
N ARG A 176 -26.46 4.23 3.41
CA ARG A 176 -27.08 5.43 2.83
C ARG A 176 -26.43 6.70 3.37
N PHE A 177 -26.12 6.75 4.65
CA PHE A 177 -25.37 7.86 5.25
C PHE A 177 -24.00 8.04 4.59
N PHE A 178 -23.22 6.96 4.43
CA PHE A 178 -21.95 6.99 3.70
C PHE A 178 -22.11 7.52 2.27
N LEU A 179 -23.13 7.08 1.53
CA LEU A 179 -23.40 7.57 0.16
C LEU A 179 -23.82 9.04 0.15
N SER A 180 -24.53 9.52 1.17
CA SER A 180 -24.90 10.94 1.28
C SER A 180 -23.66 11.83 1.47
N LEU A 181 -22.63 11.34 2.17
CA LEU A 181 -21.36 12.06 2.30
C LEU A 181 -20.60 12.16 0.98
N LEU A 182 -20.73 11.15 0.11
CA LEU A 182 -20.14 11.11 -1.23
C LEU A 182 -20.92 11.90 -2.27
N ALA A 183 -22.17 12.28 -2.02
CA ALA A 183 -23.03 12.88 -3.03
C ALA A 183 -22.40 14.09 -3.76
N PRO A 184 -21.76 15.07 -3.09
CA PRO A 184 -21.15 16.19 -3.80
C PRO A 184 -19.94 15.80 -4.66
N VAL A 185 -19.23 14.72 -4.30
CA VAL A 185 -18.16 14.14 -5.11
C VAL A 185 -18.75 13.50 -6.37
N MET A 186 -19.89 12.83 -6.25
CA MET A 186 -20.59 12.25 -7.39
C MET A 186 -21.10 13.33 -8.34
N ASP A 187 -21.66 14.42 -7.82
CA ASP A 187 -22.11 15.56 -8.63
C ASP A 187 -20.94 16.18 -9.40
N HIS A 188 -19.77 16.33 -8.76
CA HIS A 188 -18.55 16.78 -9.45
C HIS A 188 -18.12 15.81 -10.56
N ILE A 189 -18.12 14.50 -10.30
CA ILE A 189 -17.77 13.47 -11.31
C ILE A 189 -18.72 13.54 -12.51
N LEU A 190 -20.02 13.72 -12.26
CA LEU A 190 -21.05 13.76 -13.30
C LEU A 190 -21.03 15.08 -14.09
N ALA A 191 -20.62 16.18 -13.47
CA ALA A 191 -20.44 17.47 -14.13
C ALA A 191 -19.14 17.57 -14.92
N ALA A 192 -18.18 16.66 -14.71
CA ALA A 192 -16.90 16.69 -15.40
C ALA A 192 -17.10 16.48 -16.91
N PRO A 193 -16.54 17.36 -17.78
CA PRO A 193 -16.78 17.30 -19.21
C PRO A 193 -16.27 15.97 -19.78
N ALA A 194 -17.22 15.19 -20.32
CA ALA A 194 -16.93 13.94 -21.01
C ALA A 194 -16.32 14.24 -22.39
N GLY A 195 -15.01 14.48 -22.43
CA GLY A 195 -14.22 14.28 -23.64
C GLY A 195 -14.20 15.40 -24.69
N THR A 196 -13.82 16.63 -24.34
CA THR A 196 -13.28 17.56 -25.32
C THR A 196 -11.77 17.36 -25.49
N THR A 197 -11.38 16.86 -26.66
CA THR A 197 -9.99 16.66 -27.11
C THR A 197 -9.27 17.97 -27.47
N ALA A 198 -9.49 19.05 -26.71
CA ALA A 198 -8.84 20.34 -26.95
C ALA A 198 -7.79 20.63 -25.87
N SER A 199 -6.68 21.21 -26.31
CA SER A 199 -5.46 21.63 -25.60
C SER A 199 -5.54 21.95 -24.10
N PRO A 200 -4.40 21.84 -23.37
CA PRO A 200 -4.26 22.12 -21.94
C PRO A 200 -4.20 23.62 -21.63
N ALA A 201 -4.97 24.44 -22.35
CA ALA A 201 -5.31 25.77 -21.87
C ALA A 201 -6.43 25.53 -20.86
N LEU A 202 -6.09 25.61 -19.58
CA LEU A 202 -7.05 25.57 -18.49
C LEU A 202 -8.03 26.73 -18.72
N GLU A 203 -9.18 26.46 -19.34
CA GLU A 203 -10.22 27.48 -19.49
C GLU A 203 -10.51 28.05 -18.09
N PRO A 204 -10.41 29.37 -17.89
CA PRO A 204 -10.62 29.98 -16.59
C PRO A 204 -11.99 29.56 -16.03
N GLY A 205 -11.99 28.81 -14.93
CA GLY A 205 -13.21 28.35 -14.26
C GLY A 205 -13.52 26.85 -14.36
N THR A 206 -12.69 26.04 -15.03
CA THR A 206 -12.82 24.57 -14.89
C THR A 206 -12.33 24.10 -13.52
N PRO A 207 -13.14 23.34 -12.75
CA PRO A 207 -12.75 22.88 -11.44
C PRO A 207 -11.57 21.89 -11.55
N PRO A 208 -10.64 21.87 -10.57
CA PRO A 208 -9.48 20.98 -10.64
C PRO A 208 -9.89 19.50 -10.64
N PRO A 209 -9.05 18.60 -11.17
CA PRO A 209 -9.33 17.16 -11.12
C PRO A 209 -9.22 16.63 -9.68
N LEU A 210 -10.05 15.64 -9.36
CA LEU A 210 -10.02 14.97 -8.06
C LEU A 210 -8.72 14.15 -7.89
N PRO A 211 -8.20 14.03 -6.66
CA PRO A 211 -7.16 13.06 -6.34
C PRO A 211 -7.57 11.64 -6.73
N THR A 212 -6.62 10.86 -7.24
CA THR A 212 -6.90 9.50 -7.76
C THR A 212 -6.23 8.38 -6.99
N CYS A 213 -5.15 8.63 -6.26
CA CYS A 213 -4.37 7.62 -5.55
C CYS A 213 -5.14 6.96 -4.38
N LEU A 214 -4.63 5.81 -3.89
CA LEU A 214 -5.25 5.02 -2.83
C LEU A 214 -5.46 5.83 -1.53
N LEU A 215 -4.43 6.58 -1.11
CA LEU A 215 -4.48 7.25 0.19
C LEU A 215 -5.32 8.52 0.21
N HIS A 216 -5.32 9.29 -0.86
CA HIS A 216 -5.99 10.60 -0.88
C HIS A 216 -7.20 10.68 -1.78
N GLY A 217 -7.39 9.70 -2.67
CA GLY A 217 -8.27 9.86 -3.82
C GLY A 217 -9.23 8.72 -4.06
N LEU A 218 -9.81 8.79 -5.26
CA LEU A 218 -10.89 7.93 -5.71
C LEU A 218 -10.55 6.43 -5.73
N ALA A 219 -9.28 6.02 -5.84
CA ALA A 219 -8.92 4.61 -5.67
C ALA A 219 -9.19 4.12 -4.24
N GLY A 220 -8.96 4.95 -3.22
CA GLY A 220 -9.35 4.65 -1.85
C GLY A 220 -10.87 4.64 -1.68
N THR A 221 -11.58 5.55 -2.35
CA THR A 221 -13.05 5.52 -2.40
C THR A 221 -13.58 4.21 -3.00
N LEU A 222 -13.00 3.73 -4.10
CA LEU A 222 -13.35 2.43 -4.70
C LEU A 222 -13.12 1.28 -3.72
N TYR A 223 -12.01 1.29 -2.99
CA TYR A 223 -11.77 0.32 -1.92
C TYR A 223 -12.90 0.35 -0.88
N LEU A 224 -13.29 1.53 -0.38
CA LEU A 224 -14.35 1.66 0.64
C LEU A 224 -15.72 1.21 0.12
N LEU A 225 -16.05 1.51 -1.14
CA LEU A 225 -17.27 1.03 -1.79
C LEU A 225 -17.27 -0.50 -1.92
N ARG A 226 -16.14 -1.10 -2.31
CA ARG A 226 -15.95 -2.55 -2.37
C ARG A 226 -16.06 -3.19 -0.98
N LEU A 227 -15.47 -2.56 0.03
CA LEU A 227 -15.52 -2.97 1.43
C LEU A 227 -16.98 -3.05 1.92
N ILE A 228 -17.77 -2.00 1.71
CA ILE A 228 -19.20 -1.99 2.07
C ILE A 228 -19.96 -3.10 1.32
N ARG A 229 -19.73 -3.25 0.01
CA ARG A 229 -20.36 -4.31 -0.79
C ARG A 229 -20.04 -5.71 -0.28
N HIS A 230 -18.81 -5.93 0.20
CA HIS A 230 -18.35 -7.20 0.75
C HIS A 230 -19.05 -7.53 2.08
N TRP A 231 -19.01 -6.60 3.05
CA TRP A 231 -19.51 -6.85 4.41
C TRP A 231 -21.02 -6.65 4.56
N VAL A 232 -21.64 -5.91 3.65
CA VAL A 232 -23.08 -5.66 3.60
C VAL A 232 -23.60 -6.05 2.21
N PRO A 233 -23.74 -7.34 1.86
CA PRO A 233 -24.08 -7.76 0.50
C PRO A 233 -25.38 -7.15 -0.06
N SER A 234 -26.38 -6.91 0.81
CA SER A 234 -27.63 -6.24 0.46
C SER A 234 -27.46 -4.78 0.00
N SER A 235 -26.30 -4.17 0.26
CA SER A 235 -25.95 -2.83 -0.21
C SER A 235 -25.56 -2.77 -1.68
N ALA A 236 -25.32 -3.91 -2.34
CA ALA A 236 -24.80 -3.94 -3.72
C ALA A 236 -25.57 -3.02 -4.70
N PRO A 237 -26.91 -2.96 -4.70
CA PRO A 237 -27.65 -2.04 -5.58
C PRO A 237 -27.37 -0.56 -5.27
N LEU A 238 -27.18 -0.22 -4.00
CA LEU A 238 -26.96 1.16 -3.54
C LEU A 238 -25.58 1.68 -3.96
N VAL A 239 -24.54 0.84 -3.81
CA VAL A 239 -23.15 1.25 -4.08
C VAL A 239 -22.73 1.07 -5.54
N SER A 240 -23.44 0.24 -6.32
CA SER A 240 -23.06 -0.07 -7.70
C SER A 240 -22.98 1.17 -8.61
N ARG A 241 -23.94 2.10 -8.47
CA ARG A 241 -23.93 3.34 -9.26
C ARG A 241 -22.69 4.18 -8.97
N ALA A 242 -22.32 4.33 -7.69
CA ALA A 242 -21.12 5.07 -7.30
C ALA A 242 -19.84 4.38 -7.83
N ILE A 243 -19.76 3.05 -7.72
CA ILE A 243 -18.63 2.27 -8.26
C ILE A 243 -18.44 2.52 -9.76
N VAL A 244 -19.53 2.48 -10.54
CA VAL A 244 -19.47 2.69 -11.99
C VAL A 244 -18.95 4.09 -12.32
N HIS A 245 -19.57 5.13 -11.77
CA HIS A 245 -19.21 6.53 -12.05
C HIS A 245 -17.77 6.85 -11.63
N VAL A 246 -17.34 6.40 -10.44
CA VAL A 246 -15.95 6.58 -10.00
C VAL A 246 -14.97 5.84 -10.91
N SER A 247 -15.31 4.62 -11.34
CA SER A 247 -14.46 3.84 -12.25
C SER A 247 -14.36 4.49 -13.63
N GLU A 248 -15.47 4.98 -14.18
CA GLU A 248 -15.53 5.66 -15.47
C GLU A 248 -14.74 6.97 -15.43
N TYR A 249 -14.86 7.76 -14.35
CA TYR A 249 -14.04 8.95 -14.14
C TYR A 249 -12.54 8.63 -14.13
N LEU A 250 -12.12 7.61 -13.40
CA LEU A 250 -10.72 7.19 -13.32
C LEU A 250 -10.19 6.61 -14.64
N LEU A 251 -11.04 6.00 -15.45
CA LEU A 251 -10.69 5.44 -16.77
C LEU A 251 -10.76 6.48 -17.90
N SER A 252 -11.36 7.65 -17.64
CA SER A 252 -11.49 8.70 -18.64
C SER A 252 -10.12 9.19 -19.11
N PRO A 253 -9.87 9.31 -20.42
CA PRO A 253 -8.63 9.87 -20.95
C PRO A 253 -8.36 11.31 -20.50
N SER A 254 -9.40 12.05 -20.13
CA SER A 254 -9.30 13.43 -19.64
C SER A 254 -8.90 13.53 -18.17
N THR A 255 -8.92 12.43 -17.42
CA THR A 255 -8.62 12.44 -15.98
C THR A 255 -7.13 12.14 -15.73
N PRO A 256 -6.32 13.14 -15.36
CA PRO A 256 -4.94 12.89 -14.95
C PRO A 256 -4.92 12.15 -13.61
N TRP A 257 -4.12 11.09 -13.50
CA TRP A 257 -3.89 10.44 -12.21
C TRP A 257 -2.95 11.28 -11.35
N THR A 258 -3.51 11.89 -10.31
CA THR A 258 -2.84 12.78 -9.37
C THR A 258 -2.95 12.26 -7.93
N CYS A 259 -2.03 12.73 -7.08
CA CYS A 259 -2.04 12.51 -5.63
C CYS A 259 -1.50 13.79 -4.96
N PRO A 260 -2.16 14.37 -3.95
CA PRO A 260 -1.78 15.65 -3.32
C PRO A 260 -0.40 15.65 -2.67
N SER A 261 0.13 14.48 -2.29
CA SER A 261 1.52 14.33 -1.83
C SER A 261 2.55 14.67 -2.93
N ARG A 262 2.13 14.92 -4.17
CA ARG A 262 2.95 15.62 -5.16
C ARG A 262 2.89 17.12 -4.82
N SER A 263 4.03 17.67 -4.40
CA SER A 263 4.24 19.12 -4.40
C SER A 263 3.68 19.73 -5.69
N PRO A 264 2.94 20.85 -5.61
CA PRO A 264 2.31 21.44 -6.78
C PRO A 264 3.37 21.68 -7.87
N PRO A 265 3.03 21.43 -9.15
CA PRO A 265 3.95 21.62 -10.28
C PRO A 265 4.38 23.08 -10.50
N HIS A 266 3.90 24.01 -9.67
CA HIS A 266 4.09 25.46 -9.82
C HIS A 266 4.90 26.13 -8.73
N ARG A 267 5.62 25.40 -7.86
CA ARG A 267 6.72 26.05 -7.12
C ARG A 267 7.79 26.44 -8.15
N THR A 268 7.86 27.73 -8.45
CA THR A 268 9.00 28.39 -9.08
C THR A 268 9.75 29.16 -8.00
N PRO A 269 11.03 28.85 -7.75
CA PRO A 269 11.84 27.84 -8.44
C PRO A 269 11.39 26.40 -8.10
N PRO A 270 11.59 25.42 -9.01
CA PRO A 270 11.29 24.03 -8.73
C PRO A 270 11.99 23.61 -7.43
N PRO A 271 11.34 22.77 -6.59
CA PRO A 271 11.99 22.30 -5.39
C PRO A 271 13.33 21.64 -5.75
N PRO A 272 14.35 21.80 -4.89
CA PRO A 272 15.66 21.19 -5.10
C PRO A 272 15.49 19.69 -5.39
N LEU A 273 16.44 19.08 -6.12
CA LEU A 273 16.35 17.67 -6.55
C LEU A 273 16.08 16.69 -5.39
N SER A 274 16.46 17.06 -4.17
CA SER A 274 16.19 16.34 -2.91
C SER A 274 14.73 16.33 -2.46
N GLU A 275 13.92 17.29 -2.91
CA GLU A 275 12.51 17.46 -2.52
C GLU A 275 11.52 17.01 -3.62
N ARG A 276 12.02 16.57 -4.78
CA ARG A 276 11.15 16.00 -5.81
C ARG A 276 10.66 14.62 -5.36
N PRO A 277 9.36 14.30 -5.48
CA PRO A 277 8.86 12.96 -5.23
C PRO A 277 9.68 11.94 -6.03
N SER A 278 10.08 10.86 -5.38
CA SER A 278 10.85 9.81 -6.04
C SER A 278 10.05 9.28 -7.23
N PRO A 279 10.70 8.94 -8.36
CA PRO A 279 10.04 8.21 -9.44
C PRO A 279 9.28 6.96 -8.96
N ALA A 280 9.74 6.35 -7.86
CA ALA A 280 9.10 5.21 -7.21
C ALA A 280 7.70 5.54 -6.65
N ASP A 281 7.49 6.74 -6.08
CA ASP A 281 6.21 7.14 -5.49
C ASP A 281 5.11 7.31 -6.53
N ARG A 282 5.49 7.60 -7.78
CA ARG A 282 4.53 7.73 -8.90
C ARG A 282 3.91 6.41 -9.30
N HIS A 283 4.59 5.30 -9.03
CA HIS A 283 4.16 3.97 -9.47
C HIS A 283 3.81 3.04 -8.30
N GLY A 284 3.91 3.53 -7.06
CA GLY A 284 3.61 2.79 -5.84
C GLY A 284 2.15 2.40 -5.66
N ALA A 285 1.90 1.56 -4.65
CA ALA A 285 0.55 1.12 -4.28
C ALA A 285 -0.24 2.20 -3.51
N ALA A 286 0.42 3.05 -2.71
CA ALA A 286 -0.25 4.04 -1.88
C ALA A 286 -0.57 5.35 -2.62
N HIS A 287 0.41 5.89 -3.35
CA HIS A 287 0.31 7.20 -4.01
C HIS A 287 0.35 7.13 -5.55
N GLY A 288 0.61 5.94 -6.10
CA GLY A 288 0.91 5.77 -7.51
C GLY A 288 -0.14 4.98 -8.30
N ASP A 289 0.19 4.82 -9.57
CA ASP A 289 -0.67 4.19 -10.58
C ASP A 289 -1.06 2.75 -10.23
N LEU A 290 -0.14 2.02 -9.58
CA LEU A 290 -0.35 0.62 -9.22
C LEU A 290 -1.49 0.46 -8.21
N GLY A 291 -1.61 1.39 -7.26
CA GLY A 291 -2.74 1.49 -6.35
C GLY A 291 -4.05 1.64 -7.10
N THR A 292 -4.11 2.65 -7.97
CA THR A 292 -5.30 2.96 -8.78
C THR A 292 -5.73 1.80 -9.65
N ILE A 293 -4.80 1.18 -10.39
CA ILE A 293 -5.08 0.03 -11.26
C ILE A 293 -5.60 -1.16 -10.45
N THR A 294 -4.97 -1.45 -9.31
CA THR A 294 -5.39 -2.55 -8.45
C THR A 294 -6.82 -2.34 -7.96
N GLN A 295 -7.15 -1.14 -7.48
CA GLN A 295 -8.51 -0.88 -7.00
C GLN A 295 -9.55 -0.88 -8.13
N LEU A 296 -9.22 -0.39 -9.32
CA LEU A 296 -10.09 -0.52 -10.50
C LEU A 296 -10.39 -1.97 -10.83
N VAL A 297 -9.36 -2.82 -10.94
CA VAL A 297 -9.52 -4.23 -11.32
C VAL A 297 -10.27 -5.02 -10.26
N LEU A 298 -9.97 -4.81 -8.98
CA LEU A 298 -10.62 -5.55 -7.89
C LEU A 298 -12.06 -5.08 -7.62
N THR A 299 -12.40 -3.84 -7.96
CA THR A 299 -13.74 -3.29 -7.70
C THR A 299 -14.68 -3.47 -8.88
N ALA A 300 -14.15 -3.49 -10.11
CA ALA A 300 -14.92 -3.67 -11.32
C ALA A 300 -15.77 -4.94 -11.27
N VAL A 301 -17.07 -4.77 -11.49
CA VAL A 301 -17.99 -5.88 -11.76
C VAL A 301 -17.53 -6.54 -13.06
N PRO A 302 -17.45 -7.87 -13.16
CA PRO A 302 -17.10 -8.52 -14.41
C PRO A 302 -18.15 -8.16 -15.47
N ARG A 303 -17.82 -7.17 -16.31
CA ARG A 303 -18.54 -6.89 -17.54
C ARG A 303 -17.77 -7.64 -18.63
N PRO A 304 -18.32 -8.69 -19.25
CA PRO A 304 -17.72 -9.22 -20.46
C PRO A 304 -17.90 -8.16 -21.55
N PRO A 305 -16.84 -7.61 -22.17
CA PRO A 305 -17.04 -6.79 -23.36
C PRO A 305 -17.41 -7.70 -24.53
N PRO A 306 -18.35 -7.32 -25.42
CA PRO A 306 -18.48 -7.98 -26.71
C PRO A 306 -17.17 -7.79 -27.48
N LEU A 307 -16.61 -8.92 -27.95
CA LEU A 307 -15.45 -8.95 -28.83
C LEU A 307 -15.81 -8.25 -30.14
N ARG A 308 -15.39 -7.01 -30.33
CA ARG A 308 -15.32 -6.40 -31.66
C ARG A 308 -13.94 -5.79 -31.91
N PRO A 309 -13.33 -6.04 -33.08
CA PRO A 309 -12.05 -5.47 -33.46
C PRO A 309 -12.29 -4.05 -33.99
N ALA A 310 -11.80 -3.03 -33.29
CA ALA A 310 -11.69 -1.67 -33.82
C ALA A 310 -10.21 -1.31 -33.98
N GLY A 311 -9.88 -0.73 -35.13
CA GLY A 311 -8.54 -0.46 -35.66
C GLY A 311 -7.65 0.49 -34.84
N PRO A 312 -6.52 0.94 -35.41
CA PRO A 312 -5.40 1.42 -34.62
C PRO A 312 -5.60 2.89 -34.18
N PRO A 313 -5.13 3.29 -32.98
CA PRO A 313 -4.95 4.70 -32.66
C PRO A 313 -3.48 5.09 -32.38
N ALA A 314 -3.12 6.29 -32.87
CA ALA A 314 -1.96 7.09 -32.47
C ALA A 314 -2.37 8.21 -31.49
N PRO A 315 -1.45 9.02 -30.91
CA PRO A 315 -0.09 8.73 -30.50
C PRO A 315 0.06 8.60 -28.96
N GLN A 316 1.16 7.98 -28.57
CA GLN A 316 1.47 7.41 -27.26
C GLN A 316 2.32 8.36 -26.42
N ARG A 317 2.02 8.55 -25.12
CA ARG A 317 3.03 9.00 -24.13
C ARG A 317 2.60 8.86 -22.66
N ARG A 318 3.59 8.52 -21.83
CA ARG A 318 3.71 8.53 -20.33
C ARG A 318 3.58 7.15 -19.64
N LEU A 319 4.42 6.94 -18.60
CA LEU A 319 4.64 5.79 -17.67
C LEU A 319 6.01 5.06 -17.71
N ALA A 320 7.16 5.71 -17.52
CA ALA A 320 8.45 4.99 -17.47
C ALA A 320 8.76 4.42 -16.07
N PHE A 321 8.99 3.12 -15.94
CA PHE A 321 9.50 2.49 -14.71
C PHE A 321 11.04 2.43 -14.72
N PRO A 322 11.75 2.84 -13.66
CA PRO A 322 13.13 2.43 -13.46
C PRO A 322 13.16 0.96 -12.98
N GLY A 323 14.02 0.14 -13.60
CA GLY A 323 14.37 -1.17 -13.05
C GLY A 323 15.10 -1.04 -11.71
N PRO A 324 15.26 -2.13 -10.94
CA PRO A 324 16.06 -2.09 -9.72
C PRO A 324 17.50 -1.62 -10.04
N PRO A 325 18.15 -0.88 -9.11
CA PRO A 325 19.53 -0.45 -9.29
C PRO A 325 20.43 -1.68 -9.50
N ARG A 326 21.22 -1.66 -10.57
CA ARG A 326 22.22 -2.70 -10.85
C ARG A 326 23.42 -2.47 -9.93
N HIS A 327 23.94 -3.53 -9.30
CA HIS A 327 25.24 -3.49 -8.64
C HIS A 327 26.34 -3.21 -9.69
N PRO A 328 27.37 -2.40 -9.38
CA PRO A 328 28.52 -2.28 -10.26
C PRO A 328 29.31 -3.59 -10.27
N ALA A 329 29.60 -4.10 -11.47
CA ALA A 329 30.53 -5.21 -11.66
C ALA A 329 31.95 -4.78 -11.24
N PRO A 330 32.80 -5.70 -10.74
CA PRO A 330 34.19 -5.40 -10.47
C PRO A 330 34.92 -5.21 -11.82
N SER A 331 35.48 -4.01 -12.03
CA SER A 331 36.40 -3.78 -13.13
C SER A 331 37.81 -4.08 -12.63
N ASP A 332 38.41 -5.13 -13.19
CA ASP A 332 39.84 -5.39 -13.10
C ASP A 332 40.62 -4.22 -13.69
N GLY A 333 41.78 -3.92 -13.08
CA GLY A 333 42.57 -2.73 -13.34
C GLY A 333 43.51 -2.82 -14.55
N HIS A 334 43.98 -1.65 -15.00
CA HIS A 334 45.38 -1.23 -15.12
C HIS A 334 45.52 0.01 -16.02
N GLY A 335 46.42 0.92 -15.64
CA GLY A 335 47.00 1.94 -16.54
C GLY A 335 46.84 3.38 -16.10
N ALA A 336 47.94 3.98 -15.66
CA ALA A 336 48.10 5.34 -15.16
C ALA A 336 47.88 6.44 -16.23
N ASP A 337 47.33 7.60 -15.84
CA ASP A 337 48.00 8.91 -15.99
C ASP A 337 47.29 10.01 -15.18
N ARG A 338 48.08 10.95 -14.66
CA ARG A 338 47.74 12.05 -13.76
C ARG A 338 46.89 13.13 -14.44
N THR A 339 46.19 13.90 -13.60
CA THR A 339 45.39 15.13 -13.87
C THR A 339 43.89 14.93 -14.08
N ARG A 340 43.16 14.65 -13.00
CA ARG A 340 41.74 15.03 -12.90
C ARG A 340 41.33 15.21 -11.44
N ARG A 341 40.59 16.28 -11.20
CA ARG A 341 39.81 16.58 -9.98
C ARG A 341 39.30 15.31 -9.31
N PRO A 342 39.24 15.26 -7.96
CA PRO A 342 38.60 14.14 -7.28
C PRO A 342 37.18 13.99 -7.83
N PRO A 343 36.77 12.78 -8.26
CA PRO A 343 35.37 12.54 -8.58
C PRO A 343 34.56 12.83 -7.31
N PRO A 344 33.40 13.50 -7.41
CA PRO A 344 32.52 13.64 -6.26
C PRO A 344 32.24 12.23 -5.74
N ALA A 345 32.45 12.04 -4.43
CA ALA A 345 32.13 10.80 -3.75
C ALA A 345 30.75 10.32 -4.23
N PRO A 346 30.57 9.02 -4.54
CA PRO A 346 29.25 8.51 -4.86
C PRO A 346 28.37 8.86 -3.66
N HIS A 347 27.34 9.67 -3.90
CA HIS A 347 26.33 10.02 -2.91
C HIS A 347 25.73 8.73 -2.37
N ALA A 348 26.32 8.23 -1.27
CA ALA A 348 25.83 7.16 -0.43
C ALA A 348 24.70 7.67 0.48
N GLU A 349 23.85 8.52 -0.08
CA GLU A 349 22.56 8.91 0.46
C GLU A 349 21.55 8.62 -0.65
N ALA A 350 21.30 7.33 -0.86
CA ALA A 350 19.96 6.93 -1.26
C ALA A 350 19.05 7.44 -0.15
N ALA A 351 18.45 8.61 -0.38
CA ALA A 351 17.57 9.28 0.55
C ALA A 351 16.63 8.26 1.18
N SER A 352 16.45 8.41 2.49
CA SER A 352 15.60 7.71 3.45
C SER A 352 14.10 7.62 3.09
N GLY A 353 13.73 7.70 1.81
CA GLY A 353 12.39 7.44 1.30
C GLY A 353 12.03 5.97 1.49
N GLY A 354 11.10 5.71 2.41
CA GLY A 354 10.68 4.37 2.82
C GLY A 354 10.29 3.45 1.66
N VAL A 355 11.20 2.56 1.29
CA VAL A 355 10.95 1.47 0.35
C VAL A 355 10.07 0.42 1.04
N GLY A 356 8.76 0.54 0.85
CA GLY A 356 7.75 -0.25 1.56
C GLY A 356 6.57 -0.68 0.70
N PHE A 357 5.45 -1.01 1.33
CA PHE A 357 4.17 -1.18 0.64
C PHE A 357 3.79 0.06 -0.18
N ALA A 358 4.09 1.26 0.33
CA ALA A 358 3.69 2.52 -0.29
C ALA A 358 4.20 2.71 -1.73
N SER A 359 5.50 2.50 -1.93
CA SER A 359 6.20 2.76 -3.20
C SER A 359 7.32 1.78 -3.54
N GLY A 360 7.40 0.66 -2.82
CA GLY A 360 8.44 -0.35 -2.95
C GLY A 360 7.97 -1.73 -3.45
N PRO A 361 8.91 -2.70 -3.45
CA PRO A 361 8.66 -4.05 -3.97
C PRO A 361 7.57 -4.82 -3.22
N GLN A 362 7.31 -4.52 -1.94
CA GLN A 362 6.22 -5.13 -1.17
C GLN A 362 4.88 -4.81 -1.83
N GLY A 363 4.63 -3.52 -2.10
CA GLY A 363 3.44 -3.05 -2.79
C GLY A 363 3.32 -3.66 -4.18
N LEU A 364 4.43 -3.74 -4.92
CA LEU A 364 4.48 -4.39 -6.23
C LEU A 364 4.00 -5.85 -6.19
N VAL A 365 4.59 -6.67 -5.32
CA VAL A 365 4.26 -8.09 -5.21
C VAL A 365 2.80 -8.29 -4.83
N ILE A 366 2.32 -7.57 -3.81
CA ILE A 366 0.93 -7.68 -3.31
C ILE A 366 -0.08 -7.30 -4.40
N SER A 367 0.21 -6.23 -5.15
CA SER A 367 -0.63 -5.78 -6.26
C SER A 367 -0.65 -6.81 -7.39
N LEU A 368 0.53 -7.25 -7.84
CA LEU A 368 0.65 -8.17 -8.96
C LEU A 368 0.02 -9.53 -8.68
N LEU A 369 0.15 -10.06 -7.45
CA LEU A 369 -0.55 -11.28 -7.04
C LEU A 369 -2.08 -11.13 -7.14
N SER A 370 -2.60 -9.94 -6.83
CA SER A 370 -4.03 -9.63 -6.91
C SER A 370 -4.52 -9.46 -8.35
N LEU A 371 -3.67 -8.88 -9.20
CA LEU A 371 -3.98 -8.64 -10.62
C LEU A 371 -3.81 -9.90 -11.47
N ARG A 372 -2.91 -10.81 -11.09
CA ARG A 372 -2.54 -12.01 -11.85
C ARG A 372 -3.72 -12.80 -12.42
N PRO A 373 -4.81 -13.10 -11.67
CA PRO A 373 -5.93 -13.87 -12.19
C PRO A 373 -6.69 -13.17 -13.33
N PHE A 374 -6.65 -11.84 -13.38
CA PHE A 374 -7.40 -11.02 -14.34
C PHE A 374 -6.66 -10.81 -15.67
N PHE A 375 -5.38 -11.20 -15.73
CA PHE A 375 -4.55 -11.02 -16.93
C PHE A 375 -3.79 -12.31 -17.31
N PRO A 376 -4.49 -13.38 -17.73
CA PRO A 376 -3.86 -14.67 -18.04
C PRO A 376 -2.79 -14.58 -19.12
N ALA A 377 -2.99 -13.73 -20.14
CA ALA A 377 -2.02 -13.48 -21.21
C ALA A 377 -0.68 -12.89 -20.71
N LEU A 378 -0.64 -12.39 -19.48
CA LEU A 378 0.53 -11.75 -18.88
C LEU A 378 1.13 -12.56 -17.74
N ARG A 379 0.56 -13.73 -17.45
CA ARG A 379 0.89 -14.51 -16.26
C ARG A 379 2.39 -14.74 -16.10
N GLY A 380 3.10 -15.11 -17.18
CA GLY A 380 4.55 -15.30 -17.16
C GLY A 380 5.29 -14.01 -16.74
N ARG A 381 4.96 -12.87 -17.35
CA ARG A 381 5.60 -11.58 -17.02
C ARG A 381 5.30 -11.11 -15.60
N VAL A 382 4.08 -11.37 -15.12
CA VAL A 382 3.66 -11.07 -13.75
C VAL A 382 4.43 -11.95 -12.76
N ASP A 383 4.53 -13.25 -13.04
CA ASP A 383 5.26 -14.22 -12.21
C ASP A 383 6.76 -13.88 -12.15
N ASP A 384 7.36 -13.53 -13.28
CA ASP A 384 8.76 -13.07 -13.36
C ASP A 384 9.01 -11.80 -12.53
N ALA A 385 8.09 -10.83 -12.59
CA ALA A 385 8.21 -9.59 -11.82
C ALA A 385 8.05 -9.85 -10.31
N ILE A 386 7.14 -10.74 -9.92
CA ILE A 386 6.96 -11.18 -8.53
C ILE A 386 8.22 -11.89 -8.03
N ALA A 387 8.79 -12.80 -8.82
CA ALA A 387 10.00 -13.55 -8.46
C ALA A 387 11.17 -12.59 -8.17
N ARG A 388 11.49 -11.69 -9.11
CA ARG A 388 12.57 -10.69 -8.93
C ARG A 388 12.34 -9.77 -7.74
N ALA A 389 11.11 -9.33 -7.52
CA ALA A 389 10.79 -8.46 -6.39
C ALA A 389 10.95 -9.20 -5.05
N ARG A 390 10.58 -10.49 -4.97
CA ARG A 390 10.81 -11.33 -3.79
C ARG A 390 12.28 -11.63 -3.56
N GLU A 391 13.04 -11.91 -4.62
CA GLU A 391 14.50 -12.07 -4.52
C GLU A 391 15.15 -10.82 -3.92
N PHE A 392 14.77 -9.64 -4.41
CA PHE A 392 15.23 -8.37 -3.85
C PHE A 392 14.84 -8.20 -2.38
N LEU A 393 13.58 -8.44 -2.02
CA LEU A 393 13.11 -8.33 -0.63
C LEU A 393 13.84 -9.32 0.29
N TRP A 394 14.10 -10.54 -0.18
CA TRP A 394 14.80 -11.57 0.58
C TRP A 394 16.27 -11.24 0.78
N ALA A 395 16.95 -10.74 -0.26
CA ALA A 395 18.33 -10.28 -0.15
C ALA A 395 18.45 -9.17 0.89
N ARG A 396 17.58 -8.15 0.80
CA ARG A 396 17.57 -7.03 1.74
C ARG A 396 17.24 -7.46 3.18
N ALA A 397 16.34 -8.42 3.37
CA ALA A 397 16.01 -8.92 4.70
C ALA A 397 17.15 -9.71 5.38
N ARG A 398 18.16 -10.15 4.62
CA ARG A 398 19.35 -10.86 5.13
C ARG A 398 20.52 -9.94 5.41
N GLU A 399 20.47 -8.70 4.94
CA GLU A 399 21.50 -7.71 5.27
C GLU A 399 21.42 -7.37 6.76
N PRO A 400 22.57 -7.25 7.46
CA PRO A 400 22.61 -6.79 8.85
C PRO A 400 22.27 -5.30 8.89
N ALA A 401 20.99 -4.99 8.74
CA ALA A 401 20.44 -3.64 8.89
C ALA A 401 20.13 -3.34 10.36
N PRO A 402 20.08 -2.05 10.77
CA PRO A 402 19.48 -1.68 12.04
C PRO A 402 18.08 -2.29 12.14
N ALA A 403 17.67 -2.68 13.36
CA ALA A 403 16.45 -3.42 13.64
C ALA A 403 15.31 -3.03 12.69
N SER A 404 14.93 -3.96 11.81
CA SER A 404 13.88 -3.70 10.82
C SER A 404 12.59 -3.36 11.54
N GLU A 405 11.98 -2.22 11.20
CA GLU A 405 10.74 -1.81 11.84
C GLU A 405 9.66 -2.89 11.67
N ALA A 406 9.01 -3.25 12.77
CA ALA A 406 7.90 -4.19 12.75
C ALA A 406 6.62 -3.44 12.39
N ASN A 407 6.36 -3.16 11.11
CA ASN A 407 5.10 -2.56 10.67
C ASN A 407 4.70 -3.06 9.26
N LEU A 408 3.44 -2.83 8.87
CA LEU A 408 2.90 -3.29 7.58
C LEU A 408 3.25 -2.35 6.42
N PHE A 409 3.39 -1.05 6.69
CA PHE A 409 3.51 -0.03 5.64
C PHE A 409 4.89 -0.01 4.98
N TYR A 410 5.96 -0.25 5.73
CA TYR A 410 7.33 -0.26 5.20
C TYR A 410 8.26 -1.24 5.93
N GLY A 411 7.73 -1.92 6.95
CA GLY A 411 8.49 -2.82 7.81
C GLY A 411 8.56 -4.28 7.37
N VAL A 412 9.13 -5.09 8.25
CA VAL A 412 9.32 -6.53 8.05
C VAL A 412 8.00 -7.30 7.99
N LEU A 413 6.95 -6.83 8.67
CA LEU A 413 5.62 -7.44 8.62
C LEU A 413 5.01 -7.31 7.22
N GLY A 414 5.06 -6.11 6.63
CA GLY A 414 4.62 -5.90 5.24
C GLY A 414 5.44 -6.73 4.24
N THR A 415 6.74 -6.90 4.51
CA THR A 415 7.62 -7.75 3.71
C THR A 415 7.22 -9.23 3.82
N ALA A 416 6.87 -9.72 5.02
CA ALA A 416 6.40 -11.09 5.23
C ALA A 416 5.15 -11.41 4.38
N LEU A 417 4.23 -10.45 4.24
CA LEU A 417 3.02 -10.62 3.41
C LEU A 417 3.33 -10.72 1.90
N ALA A 418 4.51 -10.32 1.46
CA ALA A 418 4.92 -10.49 0.06
C ALA A 418 5.32 -11.95 -0.27
N PHE A 419 5.68 -12.78 0.71
CA PHE A 419 6.12 -14.16 0.50
C PHE A 419 4.96 -15.15 0.65
N PRO A 420 4.97 -16.31 -0.04
CA PRO A 420 4.02 -17.40 0.18
C PRO A 420 4.24 -18.07 1.55
N LYS A 421 3.33 -18.98 1.95
CA LYS A 421 3.46 -19.67 3.23
C LYS A 421 4.73 -20.54 3.18
N GLY A 422 5.57 -20.44 4.19
CA GLY A 422 6.81 -21.22 4.24
C GLY A 422 7.95 -20.56 5.03
N PRO A 423 9.16 -21.14 4.96
CA PRO A 423 10.28 -20.78 5.81
C PRO A 423 10.66 -19.29 5.74
N GLN A 424 10.62 -18.68 4.55
CA GLN A 424 10.94 -17.26 4.40
C GLN A 424 9.96 -16.35 5.13
N ARG A 425 8.65 -16.62 5.02
CA ARG A 425 7.62 -15.85 5.74
C ARG A 425 7.76 -16.04 7.25
N THR A 426 7.92 -17.28 7.71
CA THR A 426 8.11 -17.59 9.14
C THR A 426 9.34 -16.89 9.70
N HIS A 427 10.45 -16.88 8.96
CA HIS A 427 11.65 -16.15 9.33
C HIS A 427 11.38 -14.65 9.48
N LEU A 428 10.76 -14.01 8.48
CA LEU A 428 10.44 -12.57 8.51
C LEU A 428 9.50 -12.21 9.68
N LEU A 429 8.50 -13.05 9.99
CA LEU A 429 7.63 -12.83 11.15
C LEU A 429 8.40 -12.97 12.47
N SER A 430 9.37 -13.89 12.57
CA SER A 430 10.20 -14.02 13.78
C SER A 430 11.11 -12.81 14.03
N LEU A 431 11.53 -12.12 12.97
CA LEU A 431 12.29 -10.87 13.06
C LEU A 431 11.46 -9.70 13.60
N ALA A 432 10.13 -9.78 13.54
CA ALA A 432 9.23 -8.74 14.05
C ALA A 432 9.09 -8.73 15.59
N SER A 433 9.96 -9.46 16.30
CA SER A 433 9.97 -9.53 17.76
C SER A 433 10.05 -8.13 18.39
N PRO A 434 9.38 -7.93 19.54
CA PRO A 434 9.12 -6.60 20.06
C PRO A 434 10.42 -5.85 20.37
N SER A 435 10.63 -4.74 19.68
CA SER A 435 11.48 -3.65 20.17
C SER A 435 11.00 -3.18 21.55
N PRO A 436 11.88 -2.56 22.36
CA PRO A 436 11.53 -2.05 23.69
C PRO A 436 10.30 -1.13 23.64
N PRO A 437 9.57 -0.98 24.76
CA PRO A 437 8.26 -0.33 24.79
C PRO A 437 8.27 1.03 24.10
N GLU A 438 7.35 1.18 23.14
CA GLU A 438 7.04 2.41 22.42
C GLU A 438 6.69 3.48 23.46
N ARG A 439 7.59 4.45 23.69
CA ARG A 439 7.39 5.53 24.67
C ARG A 439 6.25 6.41 24.19
N GLN A 440 5.19 6.54 24.98
CA GLN A 440 4.14 7.55 24.76
C GLN A 440 4.77 8.96 24.81
N PRO A 441 4.55 9.82 23.80
CA PRO A 441 4.92 11.22 23.90
C PRO A 441 3.98 11.94 24.89
N SER A 442 4.56 12.70 25.82
CA SER A 442 3.84 13.49 26.83
C SER A 442 2.95 14.57 26.18
N PRO A 443 1.79 14.92 26.79
CA PRO A 443 0.76 15.78 26.18
C PRO A 443 1.14 17.28 26.02
N GLN A 444 2.40 17.68 26.22
CA GLN A 444 2.80 19.10 26.22
C GLN A 444 3.52 19.59 24.95
N SER A 445 3.69 18.76 23.91
CA SER A 445 4.38 19.16 22.66
C SER A 445 3.46 19.30 21.44
N ALA A 446 2.16 19.54 21.65
CA ALA A 446 1.14 19.59 20.60
C ALA A 446 0.87 20.99 20.01
N ALA A 447 1.87 21.87 19.96
CA ALA A 447 1.73 23.18 19.33
C ALA A 447 2.82 23.39 18.26
N GLY A 448 2.43 23.23 16.99
CA GLY A 448 3.10 23.91 15.87
C GLY A 448 4.05 23.12 14.97
N ALA A 449 4.31 21.84 15.19
CA ALA A 449 5.18 21.06 14.31
C ALA A 449 4.42 20.00 13.51
N THR A 450 4.49 20.07 12.18
CA THR A 450 4.21 18.93 11.29
C THR A 450 5.00 17.71 11.77
N PRO A 451 4.37 16.56 12.03
CA PRO A 451 5.10 15.39 12.49
C PRO A 451 6.04 14.95 11.38
N ALA A 452 7.35 14.98 11.67
CA ALA A 452 8.36 14.33 10.87
C ALA A 452 8.00 12.84 10.72
N ALA A 453 8.24 12.29 9.53
CA ALA A 453 8.13 10.86 9.26
C ALA A 453 9.00 10.08 10.28
N GLY A 454 8.38 9.39 11.23
CA GLY A 454 9.12 8.50 12.14
C GLY A 454 8.47 8.16 13.48
N ALA A 455 7.56 8.97 14.02
CA ALA A 455 6.87 8.60 15.26
C ALA A 455 5.51 7.96 14.96
N ALA A 456 5.44 6.63 15.04
CA ALA A 456 4.18 5.91 14.92
C ALA A 456 3.25 6.29 16.10
N ALA A 457 2.04 6.73 15.80
CA ALA A 457 1.03 6.93 16.84
C ALA A 457 0.70 5.56 17.46
N PRO A 458 0.77 5.40 18.81
CA PRO A 458 0.41 4.16 19.47
C PRO A 458 -0.98 3.69 19.00
N GLY A 459 -1.07 2.49 18.43
CA GLY A 459 -2.32 1.96 17.90
C GLY A 459 -2.54 2.15 16.39
N SER A 460 -1.58 2.70 15.64
CA SER A 460 -1.65 2.73 14.18
C SER A 460 -1.63 1.31 13.59
N LEU A 461 -2.63 0.97 12.76
CA LEU A 461 -2.72 -0.37 12.17
C LEU A 461 -1.52 -0.68 11.27
N MET A 462 -1.12 0.30 10.45
CA MET A 462 -0.15 0.10 9.39
C MET A 462 1.28 0.43 9.80
N THR A 463 1.45 1.34 10.76
CA THR A 463 2.78 1.85 11.14
C THR A 463 3.25 1.43 12.54
N SER A 464 2.37 0.89 13.40
CA SER A 464 2.77 0.36 14.70
C SER A 464 2.90 -1.16 14.71
N ALA A 465 3.75 -1.67 15.60
CA ALA A 465 4.07 -3.09 15.66
C ALA A 465 2.94 -3.97 16.15
N SER A 466 2.28 -3.62 17.26
CA SER A 466 1.27 -4.52 17.85
C SER A 466 0.08 -4.75 16.92
N PRO A 467 -0.57 -3.69 16.38
CA PRO A 467 -1.65 -3.87 15.41
C PRO A 467 -1.22 -4.53 14.11
N GLY A 468 -0.07 -4.13 13.56
CA GLY A 468 0.47 -4.73 12.34
C GLY A 468 0.75 -6.22 12.50
N SER A 469 1.26 -6.63 13.67
CA SER A 469 1.55 -8.03 13.99
C SER A 469 0.26 -8.83 14.12
N ALA A 470 -0.75 -8.27 14.79
CA ALA A 470 -2.06 -8.89 14.90
C ALA A 470 -2.66 -9.20 13.52
N TRP A 471 -2.62 -8.23 12.59
CA TRP A 471 -3.05 -8.48 11.21
C TRP A 471 -2.17 -9.52 10.51
N ALA A 472 -0.84 -9.36 10.55
CA ALA A 472 0.07 -10.25 9.84
C ALA A 472 -0.12 -11.71 10.27
N HIS A 473 -0.33 -11.96 11.57
CA HIS A 473 -0.60 -13.28 12.12
C HIS A 473 -2.02 -13.80 11.86
N SER A 474 -3.03 -12.94 11.74
CA SER A 474 -4.38 -13.41 11.37
C SER A 474 -4.44 -13.93 9.93
N VAL A 475 -3.61 -13.39 9.04
CA VAL A 475 -3.56 -13.81 7.64
C VAL A 475 -2.37 -14.72 7.29
N SER A 476 -1.46 -15.02 8.24
CA SER A 476 -0.20 -15.72 7.96
C SER A 476 -0.38 -17.17 7.50
N GLU A 477 -1.48 -17.81 7.88
CA GLU A 477 -1.78 -19.20 7.51
C GLU A 477 -2.34 -19.34 6.09
N ARG A 478 -2.74 -18.23 5.46
CA ARG A 478 -3.25 -18.22 4.09
C ARG A 478 -2.10 -18.40 3.10
N GLU A 479 -2.34 -19.15 2.02
CA GLU A 479 -1.33 -19.34 0.96
C GLU A 479 -0.87 -17.98 0.40
N MET A 480 -1.84 -17.13 0.05
CA MET A 480 -1.65 -15.73 -0.32
C MET A 480 -2.29 -14.82 0.73
N PRO A 481 -1.49 -14.22 1.63
CA PRO A 481 -1.97 -13.33 2.65
C PRO A 481 -2.33 -12.00 2.00
N ARG A 482 -3.27 -11.29 2.62
CA ARG A 482 -3.78 -10.02 2.11
C ARG A 482 -3.27 -8.86 2.95
N MET A 483 -3.05 -7.73 2.30
CA MET A 483 -2.75 -6.46 2.95
C MET A 483 -4.08 -5.79 3.29
N VAL A 484 -4.22 -5.43 4.57
CA VAL A 484 -5.39 -4.70 5.08
C VAL A 484 -5.54 -3.36 4.33
N PHE A 485 -6.78 -2.95 4.11
CA PHE A 485 -7.10 -1.73 3.38
C PHE A 485 -6.59 -1.69 1.93
N TYR A 486 -6.43 -2.86 1.30
CA TYR A 486 -5.93 -2.91 -0.06
C TYR A 486 -6.52 -4.04 -0.90
N ASN A 487 -6.26 -5.30 -0.54
CA ASN A 487 -6.68 -6.47 -1.31
C ASN A 487 -7.31 -7.56 -0.43
N ASP A 488 -7.73 -7.18 0.77
CA ASP A 488 -8.28 -8.04 1.81
C ASP A 488 -9.76 -8.38 1.66
N VAL A 489 -10.46 -7.74 0.72
CA VAL A 489 -11.90 -7.94 0.44
C VAL A 489 -12.25 -8.31 -0.99
#